data_AF-A0A820JIY0-F1
#
_entry.id   AF-A0A820JIY0-F1
#
_cell.length_a   1.000
_cell.length_b   1.000
_cell.length_c   1.000
_cell.angle_alpha   90.00
_cell.angle_beta   90.00
_cell.angle_gamma   90.00
#
_symmetry.space_group_name_H-M   'P 1'
#
loop_
_entity.id
_entity.type
_entity.pdbx_description
1 polymer ?
#
loop_
_entity_poly.entity_id
_entity_poly.type
_entity_poly.pdbx_seq_one_letter_code
_entity_poly.pdbx_strand_id
1 'polypeptide(L)'
;MLEVINKFYLLLTLKNFFSCYPYFYLGLQALTELNPARQWNFVKIDVNVKELQHYRENIIKNVIYPCSTVLDDSIGSALWFAARGNGVLHSDNTSYESPAEVLLSGLGADEQLAGYSRHRSTFQASGWKALEDELDMEINRISKRNLGRDDRVISSLGKEVRFPFLDEQ
;
A
#
# COMPACT_ATOMS: atom_id res chain seq x y z
N MET A 1 -6.82 23.28 -1.76
CA MET A 1 -5.74 22.25 -1.76
C MET A 1 -5.83 21.39 -0.49
N LEU A 2 -7.05 20.96 -0.11
CA LEU A 2 -7.38 20.38 1.20
C LEU A 2 -8.63 19.47 1.12
N GLU A 3 -8.88 18.88 -0.05
CA GLU A 3 -10.15 18.17 -0.34
C GLU A 3 -9.98 16.76 -0.90
N VAL A 4 -8.75 16.22 -0.84
CA VAL A 4 -8.44 14.92 -1.43
C VAL A 4 -7.82 14.05 -0.35
N ILE A 5 -8.49 12.91 -0.10
CA ILE A 5 -8.12 11.79 0.78
C ILE A 5 -8.76 11.84 2.19
N ASN A 6 -10.08 11.60 2.23
CA ASN A 6 -10.82 11.25 3.45
C ASN A 6 -11.28 9.79 3.46
N LYS A 7 -10.67 8.90 2.67
CA LYS A 7 -11.05 7.48 2.62
C LYS A 7 -9.81 6.61 2.41
N PHE A 8 -9.40 5.90 3.46
CA PHE A 8 -8.42 4.82 3.36
C PHE A 8 -9.19 3.49 3.31
N TYR A 9 -8.62 2.45 2.71
CA TYR A 9 -9.25 1.12 2.66
C TYR A 9 -8.15 0.09 2.76
N LEU A 10 -8.43 -1.00 3.48
CA LEU A 10 -7.54 -2.13 3.61
C LEU A 10 -8.29 -3.40 3.23
N LEU A 11 -7.84 -4.04 2.16
CA LEU A 11 -8.03 -5.48 2.06
C LEU A 11 -7.12 -6.17 3.05
N LEU A 12 -7.69 -6.90 4.00
CA LEU A 12 -6.93 -7.92 4.69
C LEU A 12 -6.92 -9.17 3.84
N THR A 13 -5.69 -9.60 3.61
CA THR A 13 -5.22 -10.75 2.85
C THR A 13 -5.07 -10.51 1.34
N LEU A 14 -3.78 -10.42 0.95
CA LEU A 14 -3.19 -10.63 -0.38
C LEU A 14 -3.60 -9.72 -1.56
N LYS A 15 -2.66 -8.83 -1.92
CA LYS A 15 -2.40 -8.15 -3.21
C LYS A 15 -3.04 -6.75 -3.47
N ASN A 16 -2.13 -5.76 -3.38
CA ASN A 16 -1.95 -4.50 -4.15
C ASN A 16 -2.80 -3.24 -3.84
N PHE A 17 -2.16 -2.07 -3.98
CA PHE A 17 -2.35 -0.79 -3.26
C PHE A 17 -2.88 0.37 -4.14
N PHE A 18 -3.51 1.37 -3.48
CA PHE A 18 -3.87 2.77 -3.83
C PHE A 18 -4.96 3.14 -4.89
N SER A 19 -5.98 3.85 -4.36
CA SER A 19 -6.89 4.88 -4.93
C SER A 19 -7.30 4.81 -6.41
N CYS A 20 -8.36 4.05 -6.71
CA CYS A 20 -9.38 4.46 -7.67
C CYS A 20 -10.68 3.67 -7.39
N TYR A 21 -11.79 4.38 -7.19
CA TYR A 21 -13.08 3.87 -6.67
C TYR A 21 -13.67 2.60 -7.37
N PRO A 22 -13.42 2.30 -8.66
CA PRO A 22 -13.99 1.10 -9.30
C PRO A 22 -13.14 -0.19 -9.21
N TYR A 23 -11.85 -0.13 -8.88
CA TYR A 23 -10.96 -1.31 -9.02
C TYR A 23 -10.93 -2.26 -7.81
N PHE A 24 -11.40 -1.81 -6.65
CA PHE A 24 -11.43 -2.65 -5.44
C PHE A 24 -12.33 -3.88 -5.59
N TYR A 25 -13.48 -3.69 -6.21
CA TYR A 25 -14.43 -4.78 -6.47
C TYR A 25 -13.87 -5.79 -7.46
N LEU A 26 -13.11 -5.33 -8.45
CA LEU A 26 -12.42 -6.21 -9.41
C LEU A 26 -11.36 -7.06 -8.71
N GLY A 27 -10.60 -6.49 -7.78
CA GLY A 27 -9.63 -7.24 -6.97
C GLY A 27 -10.29 -8.32 -6.12
N LEU A 28 -11.35 -7.98 -5.38
CA LEU A 28 -12.09 -8.95 -4.57
C LEU A 28 -12.74 -10.04 -5.43
N GLN A 29 -13.31 -9.66 -6.58
CA GLN A 29 -13.89 -10.60 -7.53
C GLN A 29 -12.82 -11.56 -8.05
N ALA A 30 -11.66 -11.06 -8.51
CA ALA A 30 -10.56 -11.90 -8.99
C ALA A 30 -10.05 -12.86 -7.91
N LEU A 31 -9.92 -12.40 -6.65
CA LEU A 31 -9.53 -13.27 -5.52
C LEU A 31 -10.58 -14.35 -5.23
N THR A 32 -11.87 -13.99 -5.31
CA THR A 32 -12.98 -14.92 -5.10
C THR A 32 -13.05 -15.96 -6.22
N GLU A 33 -12.81 -15.56 -7.47
CA GLU A 33 -12.74 -16.48 -8.62
C GLU A 33 -11.53 -17.41 -8.51
N LEU A 34 -10.36 -16.90 -8.07
CA LEU A 34 -9.14 -17.69 -7.90
C LEU A 34 -9.25 -18.71 -6.76
N ASN A 35 -9.94 -18.36 -5.66
CA ASN A 35 -10.14 -19.27 -4.54
C ASN A 35 -11.53 -19.06 -3.91
N PRO A 36 -12.57 -19.70 -4.47
CA PRO A 36 -13.96 -19.50 -4.04
C PRO A 36 -14.28 -20.16 -2.70
N ALA A 37 -13.50 -21.17 -2.29
CA ALA A 37 -13.67 -21.84 -1.02
C ALA A 37 -13.13 -21.00 0.16
N ARG A 38 -12.31 -19.98 -0.11
CA ARG A 38 -11.76 -19.10 0.91
C ARG A 38 -12.75 -17.99 1.23
N GLN A 39 -12.94 -17.72 2.52
CA GLN A 39 -13.64 -16.53 2.97
C GLN A 39 -12.76 -15.29 2.77
N TRP A 40 -13.25 -14.34 1.97
CA TRP A 40 -12.58 -13.07 1.71
C TRP A 40 -13.29 -11.93 2.47
N ASN A 41 -12.60 -11.36 3.45
CA ASN A 41 -13.13 -10.25 4.25
C ASN A 41 -12.59 -8.92 3.71
N PHE A 42 -13.43 -8.19 3.00
CA PHE A 42 -13.10 -6.82 2.57
C PHE A 42 -13.40 -5.83 3.70
N VAL A 43 -12.38 -5.14 4.21
CA VAL A 43 -12.51 -4.22 5.34
C VAL A 43 -12.37 -2.77 4.87
N LYS A 44 -13.37 -1.95 5.17
CA LYS A 44 -13.38 -0.53 4.86
C LYS A 44 -12.82 0.28 6.02
N ILE A 45 -11.77 1.07 5.78
CA ILE A 45 -11.03 1.82 6.82
C ILE A 45 -11.27 3.32 6.64
N ASP A 46 -12.48 3.75 6.94
CA ASP A 46 -12.85 5.16 6.81
C ASP A 46 -12.34 5.95 8.02
N VAL A 47 -11.23 6.66 7.84
CA VAL A 47 -10.55 7.43 8.89
C VAL A 47 -10.99 8.88 8.79
N ASN A 48 -11.57 9.41 9.86
CA ASN A 48 -11.92 10.81 9.91
C ASN A 48 -10.68 11.70 10.13
N VAL A 49 -10.79 12.98 9.78
CA VAL A 49 -9.67 13.95 9.87
C VAL A 49 -9.05 14.03 11.27
N LYS A 50 -9.85 13.95 12.33
CA LYS A 50 -9.33 14.04 13.71
C LYS A 50 -8.48 12.82 14.06
N GLU A 51 -8.95 11.64 13.70
CA GLU A 51 -8.22 10.40 13.90
C GLU A 51 -6.92 10.39 13.08
N LEU A 52 -7.00 10.78 11.80
CA LEU A 52 -5.83 10.90 10.94
C LEU A 52 -4.79 11.84 11.56
N GLN A 53 -5.19 13.05 11.96
CA GLN A 53 -4.29 14.03 12.58
C GLN A 53 -3.66 13.48 13.85
N HIS A 54 -4.44 12.84 14.72
CA HIS A 54 -3.95 12.26 15.95
C HIS A 54 -2.83 11.23 15.72
N TYR A 55 -3.07 10.22 14.89
CA TYR A 55 -2.06 9.18 14.65
C TYR A 55 -0.88 9.70 13.83
N ARG A 56 -1.15 10.62 12.89
CA ARG A 56 -0.12 11.28 12.10
C ARG A 56 0.90 11.99 12.96
N GLU A 57 0.43 12.80 13.91
CA GLU A 57 1.30 13.61 14.78
C GLU A 57 1.99 12.82 15.89
N ASN A 58 1.39 11.73 16.36
CA ASN A 58 1.91 11.00 17.52
C ASN A 58 2.75 9.77 17.13
N ILE A 59 2.42 9.12 16.00
CA ILE A 59 3.02 7.83 15.62
C ILE A 59 3.62 7.90 14.22
N ILE A 60 2.81 8.21 13.20
CA ILE A 60 3.16 7.98 11.79
C ILE A 60 4.40 8.80 11.39
N LYS A 61 4.46 10.09 11.79
CA LYS A 61 5.62 10.96 11.50
C LYS A 61 6.96 10.38 11.99
N ASN A 62 6.93 9.63 13.08
CA ASN A 62 8.14 9.07 13.70
C ASN A 62 8.55 7.78 13.01
N VAL A 63 7.60 6.94 12.59
CA VAL A 63 7.89 5.65 11.95
C VAL A 63 8.32 5.79 10.48
N ILE A 64 7.86 6.83 9.78
CA ILE A 64 8.30 7.09 8.40
C ILE A 64 9.73 7.63 8.31
N TYR A 65 10.25 8.25 9.37
CA TYR A 65 11.61 8.80 9.43
C TYR A 65 12.66 7.76 9.01
N PRO A 66 13.71 8.11 8.24
CA PRO A 66 14.14 9.47 7.86
C PRO A 66 13.38 10.10 6.69
N CYS A 67 12.39 9.41 6.11
CA CYS A 67 11.57 9.99 5.05
C CYS A 67 10.66 11.09 5.62
N SER A 68 10.58 12.24 4.93
CA SER A 68 9.93 13.43 5.47
C SER A 68 9.19 14.27 4.42
N THR A 69 8.96 13.73 3.21
CA THR A 69 8.19 14.44 2.19
C THR A 69 6.68 14.31 2.45
N VAL A 70 5.88 15.21 1.86
CA VAL A 70 4.41 15.11 1.92
C VAL A 70 3.89 13.80 1.33
N LEU A 71 4.58 13.29 0.30
CA LEU A 71 4.25 12.00 -0.32
C LEU A 71 4.54 10.84 0.63
N ASP A 72 5.67 10.85 1.33
CA ASP A 72 6.02 9.83 2.32
C ASP A 72 5.03 9.80 3.49
N ASP A 73 4.61 10.97 3.97
CA ASP A 73 3.60 11.11 5.02
C ASP A 73 2.23 10.57 4.56
N SER A 74 1.84 10.85 3.31
CA SER A 74 0.58 10.36 2.74
C SER A 74 0.59 8.84 2.54
N ILE A 75 1.66 8.29 1.98
CA ILE A 75 1.81 6.84 1.77
C ILE A 75 1.92 6.11 3.11
N GLY A 76 2.78 6.61 4.01
CA GLY A 76 2.97 6.04 5.33
C GLY A 76 1.68 6.06 6.16
N SER A 77 0.89 7.14 6.06
CA SER A 77 -0.40 7.22 6.76
C SER A 77 -1.38 6.17 6.24
N ALA A 78 -1.55 6.08 4.92
CA ALA A 78 -2.43 5.08 4.32
C ALA A 78 -2.01 3.66 4.70
N LEU A 79 -0.69 3.38 4.63
CA LEU A 79 -0.15 2.07 4.94
C LEU A 79 -0.29 1.73 6.43
N TRP A 80 -0.14 2.70 7.33
CA TRP A 80 -0.31 2.47 8.76
C TRP A 80 -1.76 2.14 9.11
N PHE A 81 -2.72 2.96 8.64
CA PHE A 81 -4.14 2.70 8.87
C PHE A 81 -4.59 1.41 8.20
N ALA A 82 -4.03 1.12 7.04
CA ALA A 82 -4.23 -0.16 6.41
C ALA A 82 -3.67 -1.28 7.29
N ALA A 83 -2.38 -1.32 7.61
CA ALA A 83 -1.81 -2.39 8.41
C ALA A 83 -2.52 -2.62 9.77
N ARG A 84 -3.05 -1.55 10.39
CA ARG A 84 -3.81 -1.61 11.65
C ARG A 84 -5.00 -2.58 11.56
N GLY A 85 -5.69 -2.67 10.43
CA GLY A 85 -6.72 -3.69 10.25
C GLY A 85 -8.06 -3.44 10.93
N ASN A 86 -8.32 -2.21 11.37
CA ASN A 86 -9.54 -1.84 12.07
C ASN A 86 -10.47 -1.04 11.14
N GLY A 87 -11.69 -1.52 10.93
CA GLY A 87 -12.66 -0.89 10.04
C GLY A 87 -14.03 -1.57 10.09
N VAL A 88 -14.73 -1.57 8.95
CA VAL A 88 -16.05 -2.21 8.80
C VAL A 88 -16.09 -3.17 7.62
N LEU A 89 -16.73 -4.33 7.75
CA LEU A 89 -16.87 -5.28 6.66
C LEU A 89 -17.72 -4.70 5.52
N HIS A 90 -17.34 -5.00 4.28
CA HIS A 90 -18.13 -4.60 3.12
C HIS A 90 -19.47 -5.35 3.04
N SER A 91 -19.50 -6.62 3.43
CA SER A 91 -20.66 -7.51 3.33
C SER A 91 -21.88 -7.00 4.10
N ASP A 92 -21.68 -6.50 5.32
CA ASP A 92 -22.77 -6.20 6.25
C ASP A 92 -22.55 -4.90 7.07
N ASN A 93 -21.46 -4.17 6.82
CA ASN A 93 -21.07 -2.96 7.57
C ASN A 93 -20.83 -3.18 9.07
N THR A 94 -20.57 -4.42 9.51
CA THR A 94 -20.20 -4.69 10.90
C THR A 94 -18.77 -4.22 11.19
N SER A 95 -18.52 -3.77 12.43
CA SER A 95 -17.17 -3.42 12.87
C SER A 95 -16.30 -4.67 12.89
N TYR A 96 -15.07 -4.55 12.38
CA TYR A 96 -14.14 -5.65 12.23
C TYR A 96 -12.72 -5.19 12.48
N GLU A 97 -12.02 -5.99 13.29
CA GLU A 97 -10.59 -5.87 13.49
C GLU A 97 -9.91 -7.16 13.06
N SER A 98 -8.86 -7.02 12.25
CA SER A 98 -8.16 -8.18 11.72
C SER A 98 -7.25 -8.83 12.72
N PRO A 99 -7.32 -10.16 12.87
CA PRO A 99 -6.33 -10.90 13.63
C PRO A 99 -5.02 -11.13 12.84
N ALA A 100 -4.92 -10.66 11.60
CA ALA A 100 -3.76 -10.96 10.76
C ALA A 100 -2.48 -10.28 11.26
N GLU A 101 -1.49 -11.11 11.61
CA GLU A 101 -0.13 -10.71 11.99
C GLU A 101 0.80 -10.62 10.77
N VAL A 102 0.51 -11.39 9.71
CA VAL A 102 1.27 -11.39 8.45
C VAL A 102 0.43 -10.75 7.35
N LEU A 103 1.01 -9.76 6.68
CA LEU A 103 0.43 -9.02 5.57
C LEU A 103 1.15 -9.36 4.27
N LEU A 104 0.42 -9.30 3.16
CA LEU A 104 0.97 -9.53 1.83
C LEU A 104 0.71 -8.30 0.98
N SER A 105 1.80 -7.68 0.54
CA SER A 105 1.77 -6.37 -0.09
C SER A 105 2.14 -6.44 -1.57
N GLY A 106 1.56 -5.53 -2.34
CA GLY A 106 1.89 -5.34 -3.75
C GLY A 106 3.07 -4.43 -4.05
N LEU A 107 3.69 -3.89 -3.01
CA LEU A 107 4.83 -3.00 -3.15
C LEU A 107 5.96 -3.71 -3.91
N GLY A 108 6.65 -2.97 -4.78
CA GLY A 108 7.66 -3.49 -5.70
C GLY A 108 7.14 -3.83 -7.10
N ALA A 109 5.81 -3.97 -7.30
CA ALA A 109 5.26 -4.31 -8.61
C ALA A 109 5.52 -3.22 -9.66
N ASP A 110 5.38 -1.93 -9.28
CA ASP A 110 5.59 -0.82 -10.21
C ASP A 110 7.06 -0.67 -10.60
N GLU A 111 7.99 -0.91 -9.67
CA GLU A 111 9.43 -0.90 -9.92
C GLU A 111 9.87 -2.09 -10.77
N GLN A 112 9.28 -3.27 -10.59
CA GLN A 112 9.59 -4.48 -11.39
C GLN A 112 8.99 -4.43 -12.79
N LEU A 113 7.76 -3.94 -12.92
CA LEU A 113 6.97 -4.02 -14.16
C LEU A 113 6.83 -2.68 -14.88
N ALA A 114 7.63 -1.69 -14.50
CA ALA A 114 7.60 -0.34 -15.05
C ALA A 114 6.21 0.34 -14.95
N GLY A 115 5.51 0.17 -13.83
CA GLY A 115 4.12 0.60 -13.63
C GLY A 115 3.89 2.12 -13.45
N TYR A 116 4.90 2.88 -13.01
CA TYR A 116 4.75 4.34 -12.87
C TYR A 116 4.61 5.06 -14.21
N SER A 117 3.72 6.06 -14.29
CA SER A 117 3.51 6.87 -15.51
C SER A 117 4.81 7.48 -16.07
N ARG A 118 5.77 7.82 -15.21
CA ARG A 118 7.08 8.35 -15.62
C ARG A 118 7.92 7.34 -16.40
N HIS A 119 7.79 6.04 -16.13
CA HIS A 119 8.48 5.01 -16.90
C HIS A 119 8.04 5.03 -18.36
N ARG A 120 6.73 5.19 -18.60
CA ARG A 120 6.18 5.40 -19.94
C ARG A 120 6.74 6.66 -20.57
N SER A 121 6.81 7.77 -19.83
CA SER A 121 7.38 9.03 -20.32
C SER A 121 8.86 8.89 -20.70
N THR A 122 9.68 8.25 -19.86
CA THR A 122 11.11 7.99 -20.14
C THR A 122 11.27 7.11 -21.38
N PHE A 123 10.50 6.04 -21.49
CA PHE A 123 10.50 5.18 -22.66
C PHE A 123 10.16 5.95 -23.95
N GLN A 124 9.11 6.76 -23.91
CA GLN A 124 8.69 7.56 -25.06
C GLN A 124 9.73 8.62 -25.46
N ALA A 125 10.43 9.20 -24.49
CA ALA A 125 11.40 10.26 -24.73
C ALA A 125 12.80 9.74 -25.12
N SER A 126 13.23 8.60 -24.58
CA SER A 126 14.63 8.17 -24.62
C SER A 126 14.83 6.67 -24.89
N GLY A 127 13.75 5.94 -25.17
CA GLY A 127 13.79 4.55 -25.60
C GLY A 127 14.08 3.55 -24.48
N TRP A 128 14.26 2.29 -24.88
CA TRP A 128 14.42 1.16 -23.97
C TRP A 128 15.61 1.29 -23.03
N LYS A 129 16.75 1.79 -23.52
CA LYS A 129 17.96 1.86 -22.70
C LYS A 129 17.81 2.81 -21.52
N ALA A 130 17.17 3.96 -21.73
CA ALA A 130 16.91 4.92 -20.66
C ALA A 130 15.90 4.39 -19.63
N LEU A 131 14.88 3.64 -20.08
CA LEU A 131 13.94 2.99 -19.16
C LEU A 131 14.66 1.91 -18.32
N GLU A 132 15.47 1.06 -18.95
CA GLU A 132 16.26 0.03 -18.25
C GLU A 132 17.15 0.66 -17.18
N ASP A 133 17.91 1.71 -17.53
CA ASP A 133 18.80 2.40 -16.59
C ASP A 133 18.02 3.06 -15.42
N GLU A 134 16.80 3.55 -15.67
CA GLU A 134 15.91 4.11 -14.63
C GLU A 134 15.40 3.03 -13.67
N LEU A 135 14.90 1.91 -14.21
CA LEU A 135 14.40 0.78 -13.40
C LEU A 135 15.53 0.15 -12.58
N ASP A 136 16.70 -0.06 -13.17
CA ASP A 136 17.88 -0.57 -12.48
C ASP A 136 18.26 0.33 -11.29
N MET A 137 18.24 1.65 -11.49
CA MET A 137 18.53 2.60 -10.42
C MET A 137 17.53 2.49 -9.26
N GLU A 138 16.25 2.25 -9.57
CA GLU A 138 15.19 2.12 -8.58
C GLU A 138 15.26 0.84 -7.79
N ILE A 139 15.38 -0.30 -8.47
CA ILE A 139 15.52 -1.60 -7.82
C ILE A 139 16.71 -1.58 -6.87
N ASN A 140 17.85 -1.02 -7.30
CA ASN A 140 19.03 -0.88 -6.44
C ASN A 140 18.83 0.03 -5.21
N ARG A 141 17.80 0.88 -5.21
CA ARG A 141 17.50 1.85 -4.13
C ARG A 141 16.21 1.54 -3.36
N ILE A 142 15.45 0.54 -3.79
CA ILE A 142 14.09 0.27 -3.31
C ILE A 142 14.06 0.01 -1.80
N SER A 143 15.07 -0.71 -1.30
CA SER A 143 15.26 -1.02 0.12
C SER A 143 15.40 0.23 0.98
N LYS A 144 16.14 1.24 0.52
CA LYS A 144 16.41 2.47 1.28
C LYS A 144 15.30 3.50 1.15
N ARG A 145 14.55 3.50 0.05
CA ARG A 145 13.49 4.50 -0.21
C ARG A 145 12.11 4.00 0.20
N ASN A 146 11.53 3.13 -0.62
CA ASN A 146 10.13 2.75 -0.50
C ASN A 146 9.97 1.69 0.59
N LEU A 147 10.63 0.54 0.45
CA LEU A 147 10.46 -0.58 1.37
C LEU A 147 10.94 -0.27 2.78
N GLY A 148 11.99 0.53 2.93
CA GLY A 148 12.46 0.92 4.26
C GLY A 148 11.42 1.71 5.04
N ARG A 149 10.71 2.66 4.40
CA ARG A 149 9.58 3.37 5.01
C ARG A 149 8.44 2.41 5.31
N ASP A 150 8.09 1.58 4.32
CA ASP A 150 6.90 0.74 4.38
C ASP A 150 7.02 -0.34 5.45
N ASP A 151 8.19 -0.95 5.58
CA ASP A 151 8.53 -1.92 6.63
C ASP A 151 8.43 -1.29 8.03
N ARG A 152 9.06 -0.12 8.26
CA ARG A 152 8.98 0.56 9.57
C ARG A 152 7.54 0.88 9.97
N VAL A 153 6.72 1.32 9.02
CA VAL A 153 5.31 1.62 9.25
C VAL A 153 4.54 0.39 9.71
N ILE A 154 4.68 -0.74 8.99
CA ILE A 154 3.94 -1.97 9.29
C ILE A 154 4.46 -2.62 10.58
N SER A 155 5.78 -2.71 10.72
CA SER A 155 6.45 -3.31 11.89
C SER A 155 6.15 -2.54 13.18
N SER A 156 5.84 -1.23 13.11
CA SER A 156 5.39 -0.46 14.28
C SER A 156 4.09 -0.96 14.92
N LEU A 157 3.31 -1.75 14.18
CA LEU A 157 2.07 -2.39 14.63
C LEU A 157 2.29 -3.85 15.06
N GLY A 158 3.54 -4.31 15.13
CA GLY A 158 3.86 -5.71 15.44
C GLY A 158 3.48 -6.69 14.34
N LYS A 159 3.38 -6.23 13.08
CA LYS A 159 3.00 -7.04 11.93
C LYS A 159 4.18 -7.27 11.00
N GLU A 160 4.24 -8.45 10.40
CA GLU A 160 5.19 -8.79 9.34
C GLU A 160 4.56 -8.53 7.97
N VAL A 161 5.33 -8.01 7.02
CA VAL A 161 4.90 -7.87 5.63
C VAL A 161 5.75 -8.75 4.71
N ARG A 162 5.09 -9.38 3.74
CA ARG A 162 5.73 -10.13 2.65
C ARG A 162 5.44 -9.48 1.32
N PHE A 163 6.42 -9.49 0.43
CA PHE A 163 6.41 -8.78 -0.85
C PHE A 163 6.55 -9.77 -2.02
N PRO A 164 5.46 -10.40 -2.51
CA PRO A 164 5.55 -11.42 -3.54
C PRO A 164 6.16 -10.96 -4.88
N PHE A 165 6.14 -9.66 -5.17
CA PHE A 165 6.76 -9.09 -6.38
C PHE A 165 8.27 -8.90 -6.27
N LEU A 166 8.83 -9.05 -5.06
CA LEU A 166 10.26 -8.92 -4.79
C LEU A 166 10.86 -10.26 -4.34
N ASP A 167 10.16 -11.35 -4.64
CA ASP A 167 10.71 -12.69 -4.47
C ASP A 167 11.88 -12.89 -5.45
N GLU A 168 12.90 -13.65 -5.04
CA GLU A 168 14.10 -13.88 -5.84
C GLU A 168 13.89 -14.95 -6.93
N GLN A 169 12.74 -15.64 -6.97
CA GLN A 169 12.46 -16.80 -7.85
C GLN A 169 11.40 -16.55 -8.93
#